data_AF-A0A1W9QPT6-F1
#
_entry.id   AF-A0A1W9QPT6-F1
#
_cell.length_a   1.000
_cell.length_b   1.000
_cell.length_c   1.000
_cell.angle_alpha   90.00
_cell.angle_beta   90.00
_cell.angle_gamma   90.00
#
_symmetry.space_group_name_H-M   'P 1'
#
loop_
_entity.id
_entity.type
_entity.pdbx_description
1 polymer ?
#
loop_
_entity_poly.entity_id
_entity_poly.type
_entity_poly.pdbx_seq_one_letter_code
_entity_poly.pdbx_strand_id
1 'polypeptide(L)'
;MKNIFFILTLAFLVGCSSHGNLKIINKTEHLLYFSINDISGTIPANQTNTISLYTGKKYIFNSPTKVYSLYLEGETFLMYDGIMPVKNTKITLMDDKTVKVYANPTNACLKVKNNTNQPILDMSYQKIYPDSICEPIILEKEIAPQITWYKQVPYSSEADSFDIRFFYMKIPPDTIYTNALNLKLDQLFLLEVN
;
A
#
# COMPACT_ATOMS: atom_id res chain seq x y z
N MET A 1 46.43 32.66 21.60
CA MET A 1 45.96 31.36 22.12
C MET A 1 44.50 31.37 22.61
N LYS A 2 44.02 32.43 23.29
CA LYS A 2 42.63 32.52 23.78
C LYS A 2 41.54 32.48 22.67
N ASN A 3 41.82 33.05 21.50
CA ASN A 3 40.87 33.10 20.37
C ASN A 3 40.72 31.76 19.63
N ILE A 4 41.74 30.89 19.66
CA ILE A 4 41.67 29.56 19.02
C ILE A 4 40.72 28.65 19.79
N PHE A 5 40.71 28.74 21.12
CA PHE A 5 39.79 27.95 21.95
C PHE A 5 38.34 28.31 21.64
N PHE A 6 38.02 29.60 21.49
CA PHE A 6 36.67 30.07 21.17
C PHE A 6 36.18 29.61 19.79
N ILE A 7 37.06 29.59 18.78
CA ILE A 7 36.75 29.06 17.44
C ILE A 7 36.52 27.54 17.50
N LEU A 8 37.32 26.82 18.29
CA LEU A 8 37.15 25.39 18.49
C LEU A 8 35.80 25.10 19.15
N THR A 9 35.42 25.81 20.23
CA THR A 9 34.12 25.63 20.90
C THR A 9 32.94 25.99 20.00
N LEU A 10 33.07 27.00 19.13
CA LEU A 10 32.02 27.40 18.20
C LEU A 10 31.81 26.36 17.08
N ALA A 11 32.90 25.72 16.62
CA ALA A 11 32.83 24.64 15.63
C ALA A 11 32.09 23.39 16.15
N PHE A 12 32.13 23.12 17.47
CA PHE A 12 31.36 22.02 18.08
C PHE A 12 29.83 22.26 18.08
N LEU A 13 29.38 23.52 17.96
CA LEU A 13 27.97 23.88 18.04
C LEU A 13 27.25 23.95 16.68
N VAL A 14 27.99 23.91 15.57
CA VAL A 14 27.40 23.91 14.22
C VAL A 14 26.98 22.48 13.87
N GLY A 15 25.79 22.08 14.31
CA GLY A 15 25.21 20.80 13.93
C GLY A 15 24.88 20.76 12.44
N CYS A 16 25.33 19.72 11.73
CA CYS A 16 24.96 19.49 10.34
C CYS A 16 23.57 18.86 10.25
N SER A 17 22.78 19.23 9.23
CA SER A 17 21.50 18.55 8.97
C SER A 17 21.77 17.08 8.60
N SER A 18 21.12 16.18 9.31
CA SER A 18 21.26 14.74 9.13
C SER A 18 20.02 14.15 8.47
N HIS A 19 20.24 13.15 7.63
CA HIS A 19 19.19 12.46 6.89
C HIS A 19 19.38 10.94 6.99
N GLY A 20 18.27 10.21 7.06
CA GLY A 20 18.20 8.77 6.86
C GLY A 20 17.41 8.46 5.59
N ASN A 21 17.65 7.31 4.98
CA ASN A 21 16.95 6.88 3.78
C ASN A 21 15.89 5.82 4.11
N LEU A 22 14.69 6.00 3.56
CA LEU A 22 13.69 4.95 3.44
C LEU A 22 13.72 4.41 2.01
N LYS A 23 14.01 3.12 1.85
CA LYS A 23 13.99 2.42 0.56
C LYS A 23 12.81 1.45 0.52
N ILE A 24 11.77 1.79 -0.23
CA ILE A 24 10.57 0.96 -0.40
C ILE A 24 10.72 0.17 -1.70
N ILE A 25 10.68 -1.15 -1.59
CA ILE A 25 10.91 -2.09 -2.69
C ILE A 25 9.58 -2.78 -2.98
N ASN A 26 8.97 -2.43 -4.11
CA ASN A 26 7.76 -3.08 -4.57
C ASN A 26 8.15 -4.40 -5.24
N LYS A 27 7.72 -5.52 -4.66
CA LYS A 27 7.91 -6.88 -5.22
C LYS A 27 6.60 -7.47 -5.73
N THR A 28 5.56 -6.66 -5.86
CA THR A 28 4.32 -7.06 -6.53
C THR A 28 4.42 -6.78 -8.01
N GLU A 29 3.56 -7.45 -8.78
CA GLU A 29 3.33 -7.19 -10.21
C GLU A 29 2.43 -5.97 -10.47
N HIS A 30 2.09 -5.21 -9.42
CA HIS A 30 1.08 -4.15 -9.46
C HIS A 30 1.51 -2.87 -8.73
N LEU A 31 0.69 -1.81 -8.77
CA LEU A 31 1.07 -0.53 -8.16
C LEU A 31 1.08 -0.61 -6.62
N LEU A 32 2.08 0.02 -6.03
CA LEU A 32 2.18 0.29 -4.60
C LEU A 32 2.01 1.79 -4.37
N TYR A 33 1.27 2.16 -3.33
CA TYR A 33 0.97 3.52 -2.91
C TYR A 33 1.58 3.74 -1.52
N PHE A 34 2.27 4.86 -1.34
CA PHE A 34 2.85 5.21 -0.05
C PHE A 34 2.55 6.67 0.29
N SER A 35 2.54 6.95 1.59
CA SER A 35 2.58 8.30 2.11
C SER A 35 3.39 8.36 3.40
N ILE A 36 4.24 9.36 3.53
CA ILE A 36 5.08 9.60 4.69
C ILE A 36 5.25 11.11 4.88
N ASN A 37 4.69 11.64 5.96
CA ASN A 37 4.48 13.08 6.14
C ASN A 37 3.74 13.71 4.94
N ASP A 38 4.32 14.72 4.30
CA ASP A 38 3.77 15.43 3.15
C ASP A 38 4.19 14.82 1.79
N ILE A 39 4.95 13.71 1.82
CA ILE A 39 5.40 13.01 0.61
C ILE A 39 4.47 11.83 0.37
N SER A 40 3.80 11.83 -0.79
CA SER A 40 3.00 10.71 -1.26
C SER A 40 3.39 10.36 -2.69
N GLY A 41 3.15 9.12 -3.08
CA GLY A 41 3.44 8.68 -4.43
C GLY A 41 3.12 7.23 -4.69
N THR A 42 3.43 6.81 -5.90
CA THR A 42 3.30 5.43 -6.35
C THR A 42 4.66 4.82 -6.66
N ILE A 43 4.77 3.50 -6.53
CA ILE A 43 5.93 2.71 -6.93
C ILE A 43 5.42 1.66 -7.90
N PRO A 44 5.83 1.70 -9.18
CA PRO A 44 5.43 0.71 -10.17
C PRO A 44 5.84 -0.72 -9.78
N ALA A 45 5.24 -1.70 -10.46
CA ALA A 45 5.56 -3.12 -10.31
C ALA A 45 7.07 -3.35 -10.41
N ASN A 46 7.61 -4.17 -9.49
CA ASN A 46 9.02 -4.53 -9.46
C ASN A 46 10.01 -3.34 -9.42
N GLN A 47 9.55 -2.15 -9.02
CA GLN A 47 10.39 -0.96 -8.88
C GLN A 47 10.70 -0.65 -7.42
N THR A 48 11.68 0.24 -7.23
CA THR A 48 12.10 0.71 -5.91
C THR A 48 12.09 2.23 -5.87
N ASN A 49 11.61 2.79 -4.77
CA ASN A 49 11.72 4.21 -4.48
C ASN A 49 12.56 4.44 -3.22
N THR A 50 13.41 5.47 -3.24
CA THR A 50 14.24 5.85 -2.09
C THR A 50 13.97 7.30 -1.73
N ILE A 51 13.61 7.53 -0.48
CA ILE A 51 13.21 8.83 0.06
C ILE A 51 14.21 9.19 1.16
N SER A 52 14.90 10.32 1.01
CA SER A 52 15.75 10.88 2.05
C SER A 52 14.91 11.74 2.99
N LEU A 53 15.02 11.48 4.29
CA LEU A 53 14.18 12.07 5.32
C LEU A 53 15.04 12.63 6.45
N TYR A 54 14.73 13.87 6.87
CA TYR A 54 15.48 14.60 7.90
C TYR A 54 15.38 13.97 9.30
N THR A 55 16.46 13.38 9.78
CA THR A 55 16.53 12.68 11.07
C THR A 55 16.87 13.60 12.24
N GLY A 56 17.43 14.79 12.01
CA GLY A 56 17.77 15.75 13.06
C GLY A 56 19.05 16.53 12.78
N LYS A 57 19.60 17.19 13.81
CA LYS A 57 20.95 17.76 13.75
C LYS A 57 21.96 16.76 14.29
N LYS A 58 23.02 16.52 13.52
CA LYS A 58 24.18 15.71 13.90
C LYS A 58 25.28 16.61 14.45
N TYR A 59 25.78 16.23 15.62
CA TYR A 59 26.93 16.76 16.33
C TYR A 59 27.95 15.61 16.51
N ILE A 60 29.14 15.93 17.01
CA ILE A 60 30.25 14.95 17.11
C ILE A 60 29.93 13.74 18.01
N PHE A 61 29.02 13.89 18.98
CA PHE A 61 28.70 12.84 19.97
C PHE A 61 27.25 12.35 19.93
N ASN A 62 26.48 12.68 18.89
CA ASN A 62 25.13 12.14 18.75
C ASN A 62 24.88 11.55 17.36
N SER A 63 23.94 10.62 17.29
CA SER A 63 23.38 10.10 16.05
C SER A 63 21.87 10.31 16.14
N PRO A 64 21.32 11.34 15.48
CA PRO A 64 19.91 11.64 15.61
C PRO A 64 19.07 10.51 15.00
N THR A 65 17.95 10.22 15.65
CA THR A 65 16.96 9.24 15.20
C THR A 65 15.59 9.89 15.18
N LYS A 66 14.75 9.47 14.23
CA LYS A 66 13.40 10.00 14.11
C LYS A 66 12.43 8.92 13.66
N VAL A 67 11.25 8.92 14.29
CA VAL A 67 10.17 8.00 13.96
C VAL A 67 9.22 8.68 12.98
N TYR A 68 8.83 7.95 11.94
CA TYR A 68 7.86 8.39 10.93
C TYR A 68 6.69 7.42 10.87
N SER A 69 5.50 7.96 10.57
CA SER A 69 4.34 7.16 10.19
C SER A 69 4.39 6.94 8.68
N LEU A 70 4.50 5.68 8.27
CA LEU A 70 4.47 5.26 6.88
C LEU A 70 3.11 4.63 6.58
N TYR A 71 2.35 5.27 5.68
CA TYR A 71 1.25 4.63 4.98
C TYR A 71 1.80 3.80 3.83
N LEU A 72 1.36 2.55 3.70
CA LEU A 72 1.74 1.67 2.61
C LEU A 72 0.60 0.69 2.28
N GLU A 73 0.20 0.66 1.02
CA GLU A 73 -0.82 -0.25 0.46
C GLU A 73 -0.51 -0.46 -1.02
N GLY A 74 -0.82 -1.62 -1.59
CA GLY A 74 -0.74 -1.83 -3.04
C GLY A 74 -1.97 -2.54 -3.55
N GLU A 75 -2.12 -2.60 -4.87
CA GLU A 75 -3.27 -3.27 -5.49
C GLU A 75 -3.39 -4.74 -5.04
N THR A 76 -2.25 -5.42 -4.82
CA THR A 76 -2.14 -6.81 -4.32
C THR A 76 -1.37 -6.92 -3.00
N PHE A 77 -1.08 -5.80 -2.34
CA PHE A 77 -0.33 -5.74 -1.09
C PHE A 77 -1.11 -5.05 0.02
N LEU A 78 -1.11 -5.68 1.19
CA LEU A 78 -1.62 -5.11 2.42
C LEU A 78 -0.70 -5.50 3.58
N MET A 79 -0.41 -4.56 4.49
CA MET A 79 0.30 -4.91 5.71
C MET A 79 -0.64 -5.61 6.68
N TYR A 80 -0.09 -6.45 7.55
CA TYR A 80 -0.83 -7.15 8.58
C TYR A 80 -0.16 -6.97 9.94
N ASP A 81 -0.96 -6.64 10.95
CA ASP A 81 -0.59 -6.72 12.36
C ASP A 81 -1.30 -7.95 12.96
N GLY A 82 -0.56 -9.06 13.06
CA GLY A 82 -1.15 -10.37 13.28
C GLY A 82 -2.07 -10.78 12.11
N ILE A 83 -3.37 -10.89 12.39
CA ILE A 83 -4.39 -11.20 11.38
C ILE A 83 -5.13 -9.97 10.85
N MET A 84 -4.90 -8.81 11.45
CA MET A 84 -5.63 -7.59 11.11
C MET A 84 -4.92 -6.84 10.00
N PRO A 85 -5.60 -6.51 8.89
CA PRO A 85 -5.01 -5.67 7.87
C PRO A 85 -4.79 -4.24 8.41
N VAL A 86 -3.60 -3.72 8.18
CA VAL A 86 -3.22 -2.35 8.54
C VAL A 86 -2.61 -1.64 7.34
N LYS A 87 -2.76 -0.32 7.28
CA LYS A 87 -2.19 0.51 6.21
C LYS A 87 -1.11 1.46 6.69
N ASN A 88 -0.98 1.64 8.01
CA ASN A 88 0.00 2.52 8.61
C ASN A 88 0.94 1.72 9.52
N THR A 89 2.23 2.05 9.48
CA THR A 89 3.25 1.51 10.38
C THR A 89 4.22 2.60 10.80
N LYS A 90 5.01 2.35 11.86
CA LYS A 90 6.06 3.26 12.32
C LYS A 90 7.41 2.75 11.86
N ILE A 91 8.21 3.63 11.27
CA ILE A 91 9.61 3.35 10.94
C ILE A 91 10.53 4.27 11.73
N THR A 92 11.65 3.73 12.21
CA THR A 92 12.69 4.51 12.88
C THR A 92 13.84 4.70 11.92
N LEU A 93 14.11 5.94 11.52
CA LEU A 93 15.27 6.30 10.71
C LEU A 93 16.40 6.80 11.59
N MET A 94 17.62 6.42 11.21
CA MET A 94 18.85 6.86 11.82
C MET A 94 19.70 7.57 10.77
N ASP A 95 20.50 8.52 11.23
CA ASP A 95 21.46 9.25 10.42
C ASP A 95 22.36 8.34 9.57
N ASP A 96 22.52 8.68 8.28
CA ASP A 96 23.33 7.97 7.29
C ASP A 96 22.98 6.46 7.14
N LYS A 97 21.81 6.03 7.64
CA LYS A 97 21.32 4.66 7.51
C LYS A 97 20.16 4.57 6.53
N THR A 98 20.02 3.39 5.94
CA THR A 98 18.90 3.06 5.06
C THR A 98 18.03 1.98 5.70
N VAL A 99 16.75 2.28 5.92
CA VAL A 99 15.74 1.28 6.26
C VAL A 99 15.12 0.79 4.96
N LYS A 100 15.04 -0.53 4.80
CA LYS A 100 14.43 -1.18 3.63
C LYS A 100 13.08 -1.76 4.01
N VAL A 101 12.06 -1.46 3.23
CA VAL A 101 10.72 -2.05 3.33
C VAL A 101 10.46 -2.85 2.07
N TYR A 102 10.13 -4.14 2.23
CA TYR A 102 9.83 -5.03 1.12
C TYR A 102 8.32 -5.28 1.10
N ALA A 103 7.65 -4.83 0.05
CA ALA A 103 6.24 -5.11 -0.18
C ALA A 103 6.12 -6.33 -1.11
N ASN A 104 6.02 -7.53 -0.51
CA ASN A 104 5.70 -8.76 -1.25
C ASN A 104 4.18 -8.90 -1.34
N PRO A 105 3.61 -9.44 -2.43
CA PRO A 105 2.17 -9.59 -2.55
C PRO A 105 1.60 -10.42 -1.39
N THR A 106 0.43 -10.01 -0.92
CA THR A 106 -0.30 -10.69 0.16
C THR A 106 -1.69 -11.12 -0.27
N ASN A 107 -2.18 -10.59 -1.39
CA ASN A 107 -3.55 -10.75 -1.85
C ASN A 107 -3.63 -10.85 -3.37
N ALA A 108 -4.80 -11.23 -3.87
CA ALA A 108 -5.23 -10.87 -5.22
C ALA A 108 -5.91 -9.49 -5.20
N CYS A 109 -6.21 -8.94 -6.37
CA CYS A 109 -6.86 -7.64 -6.51
C CYS A 109 -8.10 -7.73 -7.39
N LEU A 110 -9.17 -7.06 -6.97
CA LEU A 110 -10.23 -6.62 -7.85
C LEU A 110 -10.02 -5.14 -8.15
N LYS A 111 -9.93 -4.80 -9.43
CA LYS A 111 -9.90 -3.41 -9.90
C LYS A 111 -11.11 -3.16 -10.77
N VAL A 112 -11.81 -2.07 -10.48
CA VAL A 112 -13.01 -1.65 -11.20
C VAL A 112 -12.74 -0.32 -11.85
N LYS A 113 -13.03 -0.23 -13.14
CA LYS A 113 -13.02 1.02 -13.88
C LYS A 113 -14.45 1.32 -14.30
N ASN A 114 -15.06 2.31 -13.63
CA ASN A 114 -16.40 2.75 -13.96
C ASN A 114 -16.31 3.83 -15.06
N ASN A 115 -16.41 3.43 -16.32
CA ASN A 115 -16.41 4.35 -17.47
C ASN A 115 -17.79 4.94 -17.76
N THR A 116 -18.82 4.59 -16.97
CA THR A 116 -20.18 5.09 -17.17
C THR A 116 -20.37 6.44 -16.51
N ASN A 117 -21.48 7.10 -16.84
CA ASN A 117 -21.94 8.32 -16.19
C ASN A 117 -22.81 8.05 -14.96
N GLN A 118 -22.85 6.80 -14.49
CA GLN A 118 -23.69 6.37 -13.37
C GLN A 118 -22.87 5.62 -12.33
N PRO A 119 -23.27 5.66 -11.05
CA PRO A 119 -22.56 4.89 -10.03
C PRO A 119 -22.80 3.38 -10.21
N ILE A 120 -21.81 2.59 -9.79
CA ILE A 120 -22.00 1.16 -9.54
C ILE A 120 -22.35 1.01 -8.06
N LEU A 121 -23.42 0.26 -7.77
CA LEU A 121 -23.93 0.07 -6.42
C LEU A 121 -23.69 -1.35 -5.91
N ASP A 122 -23.54 -1.47 -4.59
CA ASP A 122 -23.51 -2.72 -3.82
C ASP A 122 -22.60 -3.80 -4.42
N MET A 123 -21.33 -3.41 -4.61
CA MET A 123 -20.32 -4.35 -5.07
C MET A 123 -20.00 -5.36 -3.96
N SER A 124 -20.07 -6.64 -4.29
CA SER A 124 -19.75 -7.73 -3.39
C SER A 124 -19.03 -8.87 -4.10
N TYR A 125 -18.44 -9.77 -3.33
CA TYR A 125 -17.92 -11.03 -3.86
C TYR A 125 -18.36 -12.22 -3.01
N GLN A 126 -18.37 -13.40 -3.61
CA GLN A 126 -18.67 -14.65 -2.93
C GLN A 126 -17.57 -15.66 -3.24
N LYS A 127 -17.13 -16.39 -2.21
CA LYS A 127 -16.24 -17.54 -2.38
C LYS A 127 -17.06 -18.78 -2.70
N ILE A 128 -16.62 -19.53 -3.71
CA ILE A 128 -17.23 -20.76 -4.17
C ILE A 128 -16.19 -21.88 -4.03
N TYR A 129 -16.44 -22.79 -3.09
CA TYR A 129 -15.67 -24.00 -2.89
C TYR A 129 -16.30 -25.15 -3.70
N PRO A 130 -15.56 -26.26 -3.93
CA PRO A 130 -16.12 -27.42 -4.65
C PRO A 130 -17.44 -27.94 -4.07
N ASP A 131 -17.56 -27.95 -2.74
CA ASP A 131 -18.69 -28.54 -2.02
C ASP A 131 -19.55 -27.52 -1.25
N SER A 132 -19.24 -26.22 -1.33
CA SER A 132 -19.98 -25.19 -0.59
C SER A 132 -19.84 -23.80 -1.18
N ILE A 133 -20.77 -22.92 -0.82
CA ILE A 133 -20.77 -21.51 -1.23
C ILE A 133 -20.88 -20.66 0.04
N CYS A 134 -20.00 -19.67 0.20
CA CYS A 134 -20.03 -18.76 1.35
C CYS A 134 -21.08 -17.67 1.17
N GLU A 135 -21.41 -16.94 2.22
CA GLU A 135 -22.21 -15.70 2.08
C GLU A 135 -21.42 -14.62 1.31
N PRO A 136 -22.09 -13.76 0.53
CA PRO A 136 -21.45 -12.62 -0.13
C PRO A 136 -20.84 -11.64 0.88
N ILE A 137 -19.65 -11.14 0.56
CA ILE A 137 -18.93 -10.11 1.31
C ILE A 137 -19.04 -8.80 0.54
N ILE A 138 -19.64 -7.80 1.16
CA ILE A 138 -19.75 -6.45 0.60
C ILE A 138 -18.35 -5.82 0.54
N LEU A 139 -17.99 -5.34 -0.64
CA LEU A 139 -16.74 -4.67 -0.93
C LEU A 139 -16.88 -3.16 -0.86
N GLU A 140 -17.91 -2.63 -1.52
CA GLU A 140 -18.16 -1.19 -1.66
C GLU A 140 -19.64 -0.94 -1.90
N LYS A 141 -20.19 0.10 -1.27
CA LYS A 141 -21.60 0.45 -1.46
C LYS A 141 -21.83 1.25 -2.74
N GLU A 142 -20.87 2.09 -3.08
CA GLU A 142 -20.94 2.95 -4.25
C GLU A 142 -19.55 3.19 -4.85
N ILE A 143 -19.40 2.91 -6.14
CA ILE A 143 -18.26 3.33 -6.94
C ILE A 143 -18.77 4.42 -7.88
N ALA A 144 -18.29 5.65 -7.67
CA ALA A 144 -18.72 6.82 -8.40
C ALA A 144 -18.54 6.67 -9.94
N PRO A 145 -19.23 7.49 -10.75
CA PRO A 145 -18.96 7.59 -12.18
C PRO A 145 -17.52 8.01 -12.47
N GLN A 146 -16.96 7.53 -13.58
CA GLN A 146 -15.67 7.99 -14.12
C GLN A 146 -14.46 7.82 -13.18
N ILE A 147 -14.52 6.89 -12.20
CA ILE A 147 -13.40 6.59 -11.30
C ILE A 147 -12.87 5.16 -11.50
N THR A 148 -11.61 4.99 -11.09
CA THR A 148 -11.01 3.68 -10.89
C THR A 148 -10.95 3.40 -9.39
N TRP A 149 -11.52 2.28 -8.98
CA TRP A 149 -11.52 1.79 -7.61
C TRP A 149 -10.84 0.41 -7.57
N TYR A 150 -10.23 0.05 -6.46
CA TYR A 150 -9.66 -1.28 -6.29
C TYR A 150 -9.77 -1.75 -4.84
N LYS A 151 -9.69 -3.07 -4.67
CA LYS A 151 -9.66 -3.71 -3.36
C LYS A 151 -8.88 -5.01 -3.40
N GLN A 152 -8.09 -5.22 -2.36
CA GLN A 152 -7.43 -6.51 -2.12
C GLN A 152 -8.49 -7.53 -1.74
N VAL A 153 -8.47 -8.68 -2.40
CA VAL A 153 -9.36 -9.80 -2.16
C VAL A 153 -8.55 -11.05 -1.80
N PRO A 154 -9.17 -12.05 -1.17
CA PRO A 154 -8.52 -13.35 -0.97
C PRO A 154 -8.06 -13.96 -2.29
N TYR A 155 -7.05 -14.81 -2.24
CA TYR A 155 -6.57 -15.57 -3.38
C TYR A 155 -6.70 -17.07 -3.11
N SER A 156 -6.90 -17.85 -4.18
CA SER A 156 -6.89 -19.30 -4.15
C SER A 156 -5.45 -19.82 -4.13
N SER A 157 -5.20 -20.79 -3.26
CA SER A 157 -3.95 -21.56 -3.21
C SER A 157 -4.23 -23.05 -3.36
N GLU A 158 -3.19 -23.86 -3.45
CA GLU A 158 -3.35 -25.33 -3.44
C GLU A 158 -3.94 -25.85 -2.13
N ALA A 159 -3.67 -25.18 -1.01
CA ALA A 159 -4.19 -25.56 0.31
C ALA A 159 -5.61 -25.03 0.59
N ASP A 160 -6.04 -23.96 -0.10
CA ASP A 160 -7.34 -23.32 0.04
C ASP A 160 -7.85 -22.94 -1.36
N SER A 161 -8.47 -23.90 -2.03
CA SER A 161 -8.92 -23.76 -3.42
C SER A 161 -10.39 -23.35 -3.49
N PHE A 162 -10.64 -22.16 -4.04
CA PHE A 162 -11.96 -21.61 -4.26
C PHE A 162 -11.94 -20.69 -5.48
N ASP A 163 -13.11 -20.50 -6.08
CA ASP A 163 -13.33 -19.44 -7.05
C ASP A 163 -14.00 -18.23 -6.40
N ILE A 164 -13.82 -17.06 -7.01
CA ILE A 164 -14.48 -15.82 -6.60
C ILE A 164 -15.47 -15.41 -7.68
N ARG A 165 -16.71 -15.15 -7.29
CA ARG A 165 -17.72 -14.50 -8.13
C ARG A 165 -17.97 -13.09 -7.61
N PHE A 166 -17.89 -12.08 -8.48
CA PHE A 166 -18.24 -10.69 -8.14
C PHE A 166 -19.65 -10.34 -8.62
N PHE A 167 -20.33 -9.52 -7.82
CA PHE A 167 -21.67 -8.98 -8.06
C PHE A 167 -21.64 -7.46 -7.93
N TYR A 168 -22.44 -6.78 -8.75
CA TYR A 168 -22.66 -5.34 -8.64
C TYR A 168 -23.98 -4.95 -9.31
N MET A 169 -24.53 -3.80 -8.94
CA MET A 169 -25.72 -3.23 -9.55
C MET A 169 -25.39 -2.00 -10.38
N LYS A 170 -25.96 -1.92 -11.59
CA LYS A 170 -25.96 -0.68 -12.40
C LYS A 170 -27.31 0.03 -12.26
N ILE A 171 -27.36 1.30 -12.65
CA ILE A 171 -28.61 2.05 -12.84
C ILE A 171 -28.96 2.03 -14.35
N PRO A 172 -30.24 2.01 -14.77
CA PRO A 172 -31.39 1.51 -14.00
C PRO A 172 -31.12 0.11 -13.43
N PRO A 173 -31.77 -0.29 -12.31
CA PRO A 173 -31.32 -1.38 -11.45
C PRO A 173 -31.25 -2.72 -12.18
N ASP A 174 -30.05 -3.05 -12.64
CA ASP A 174 -29.69 -4.34 -13.23
C ASP A 174 -28.56 -4.95 -12.40
N THR A 175 -28.82 -6.08 -11.75
CA THR A 175 -27.79 -6.85 -11.06
C THR A 175 -26.97 -7.61 -12.11
N ILE A 176 -25.67 -7.35 -12.13
CA ILE A 176 -24.73 -7.99 -13.04
C ILE A 176 -23.82 -8.91 -12.24
N TYR A 177 -23.59 -10.10 -12.80
CA TYR A 177 -22.64 -11.07 -12.28
C TYR A 177 -21.45 -11.19 -13.22
N THR A 178 -20.29 -11.39 -12.61
CA THR A 178 -19.09 -11.83 -13.32
C THR A 178 -18.98 -13.35 -13.24
N ASN A 179 -18.15 -13.96 -14.08
CA ASN A 179 -17.85 -15.39 -13.99
C ASN A 179 -17.12 -15.70 -12.67
N ALA A 180 -17.19 -16.96 -12.26
CA ALA A 180 -16.34 -17.46 -11.18
C ALA A 180 -14.87 -17.44 -11.67
N LEU A 181 -13.98 -16.86 -10.88
CA LEU A 181 -12.58 -16.66 -11.21
C LEU A 181 -11.69 -17.28 -10.13
N ASN A 182 -10.73 -18.08 -10.57
CA ASN A 182 -9.71 -18.62 -9.69
C ASN A 182 -8.51 -17.65 -9.60
N LEU A 183 -8.61 -16.63 -8.76
CA LEU A 183 -7.54 -15.62 -8.61
C LEU A 183 -6.39 -16.17 -7.76
N LYS A 184 -5.17 -16.15 -8.28
CA LYS A 184 -3.94 -16.53 -7.55
C LYS A 184 -3.30 -15.32 -6.85
N LEU A 185 -2.34 -15.60 -5.97
CA LEU A 185 -1.55 -14.56 -5.30
C LEU A 185 -0.96 -13.60 -6.34
N ASP A 186 -1.04 -12.30 -6.05
CA ASP A 186 -0.54 -11.23 -6.92
C ASP A 186 -1.25 -11.11 -8.28
N GLN A 187 -2.39 -11.75 -8.49
CA GLN A 187 -3.19 -11.53 -9.68
C GLN A 187 -4.20 -10.40 -9.49
N LEU A 188 -4.45 -9.68 -10.57
CA LEU A 188 -5.45 -8.63 -10.65
C LEU A 188 -6.53 -8.99 -11.68
N PHE A 189 -7.78 -8.93 -11.25
CA PHE A 189 -8.93 -8.95 -12.15
C PHE A 189 -9.43 -7.52 -12.40
N LEU A 190 -9.47 -7.13 -13.67
CA LEU A 190 -9.99 -5.84 -14.10
C LEU A 190 -11.42 -6.00 -14.60
N LEU A 191 -12.35 -5.34 -13.92
CA LEU A 191 -13.73 -5.17 -14.36
C LEU A 191 -13.89 -3.78 -14.97
N GLU A 192 -14.04 -3.71 -16.28
CA GLU A 192 -14.41 -2.47 -16.97
C GLU A 192 -15.92 -2.40 -17.16
N VAL A 193 -16.52 -1.38 -16.58
CA VAL A 193 -17.95 -1.10 -16.67
C VAL A 193 -18.14 0.04 -17.64
N ASN A 194 -18.69 -0.29 -18.80
CA ASN A 194 -19.08 0.66 -19.85
C ASN A 194 -20.60 0.81 -19.93
#